data_AF-A0A6A6CKR1-F1
#
_entry.id   AF-A0A6A6CKR1-F1
#
_cell.length_a   1.000
_cell.length_b   1.000
_cell.length_c   1.000
_cell.angle_alpha   90.00
_cell.angle_beta   90.00
_cell.angle_gamma   90.00
#
_symmetry.space_group_name_H-M   'P 1'
#
loop_
_entity.id
_entity.type
_entity.pdbx_description
1 polymer ?
#
loop_
_entity_poly.entity_id
_entity_poly.type
_entity_poly.pdbx_seq_one_letter_code
_entity_poly.pdbx_strand_id
1 'polypeptide(L)'
;MAAPCPLFEKLPPELRNEIYRLTFTVEDEGKDIRLRDAAPPEKAILLTCKQAHTEAAKLHKIMYRDYWRKTTFSVQQHRHPRLVLTRRILEDHVEIHRPVDVNHIEHLTLTLKYAHATERLHLEDSRGIWRFAREGFWDRYVAI
;
A
#
# COMPACT_ATOMS: atom_id res chain seq x y z
N MET A 1 -23.86 11.22 -32.45
CA MET A 1 -24.44 10.61 -31.24
C MET A 1 -23.53 9.47 -30.82
N ALA A 2 -23.11 9.42 -29.56
CA ALA A 2 -22.27 8.33 -29.07
C ALA A 2 -23.05 7.01 -29.17
N ALA A 3 -22.37 5.94 -29.59
CA ALA A 3 -23.00 4.63 -29.69
C ALA A 3 -23.48 4.16 -28.30
N PRO A 4 -24.64 3.50 -28.22
CA PRO A 4 -25.16 2.98 -26.96
C PRO A 4 -24.13 2.03 -26.31
N CYS A 5 -23.78 2.30 -25.06
CA CYS A 5 -22.80 1.50 -24.33
C CYS A 5 -23.55 0.42 -23.55
N PRO A 6 -23.42 -0.88 -23.91
CA PRO A 6 -24.18 -1.95 -23.26
C PRO A 6 -23.92 -2.03 -21.75
N LEU A 7 -22.73 -1.63 -21.30
CA LEU A 7 -22.36 -1.60 -19.90
C LEU A 7 -23.27 -0.65 -19.09
N PHE A 8 -23.60 0.51 -19.62
CA PHE A 8 -24.39 1.52 -18.91
C PHE A 8 -25.90 1.39 -19.13
N GLU A 9 -26.30 0.83 -20.27
CA GLU A 9 -27.72 0.75 -20.65
C GLU A 9 -28.39 -0.56 -20.25
N LYS A 10 -27.67 -1.68 -20.35
CA LYS A 10 -28.25 -3.01 -20.11
C LYS A 10 -27.94 -3.54 -18.72
N LEU A 11 -26.83 -3.08 -18.12
CA LEU A 11 -26.43 -3.53 -16.80
C LEU A 11 -27.05 -2.63 -15.72
N PRO A 12 -27.75 -3.19 -14.73
CA PRO A 12 -28.24 -2.41 -13.59
C PRO A 12 -27.08 -1.86 -12.75
N PRO A 13 -27.29 -0.75 -12.01
CA PRO A 13 -26.25 -0.08 -11.23
C PRO A 13 -25.52 -0.99 -10.23
N GLU A 14 -26.22 -1.95 -9.63
CA GLU A 14 -25.67 -2.89 -8.65
C GLU A 14 -24.58 -3.77 -9.27
N LEU A 15 -24.83 -4.27 -10.49
CA LEU A 15 -23.85 -5.09 -11.21
C LEU A 15 -22.66 -4.26 -11.69
N ARG A 16 -22.88 -2.99 -12.07
CA ARG A 16 -21.76 -2.08 -12.41
C ARG A 16 -20.88 -1.83 -11.20
N ASN A 17 -21.47 -1.61 -10.03
CA ASN A 17 -20.72 -1.45 -8.77
C ASN A 17 -19.88 -2.69 -8.46
N GLU A 18 -20.42 -3.88 -8.68
CA GLU A 18 -19.66 -5.12 -8.47
C GLU A 18 -18.50 -5.26 -9.45
N ILE A 19 -18.70 -4.92 -10.73
CA ILE A 19 -17.60 -4.85 -11.70
C ILE A 19 -16.53 -3.86 -11.22
N TYR A 20 -16.91 -2.66 -10.80
CA TYR A 20 -15.95 -1.69 -10.29
C TYR A 20 -15.17 -2.21 -9.08
N ARG A 21 -15.85 -2.91 -8.15
CA ARG A 21 -15.19 -3.54 -7.00
C ARG A 21 -14.13 -4.53 -7.47
N LEU A 22 -14.52 -5.46 -8.33
CA LEU A 22 -13.62 -6.48 -8.87
C LEU A 22 -12.41 -5.86 -9.58
N THR A 23 -12.61 -4.77 -10.32
CA THR A 23 -11.52 -4.07 -11.01
C THR A 23 -10.57 -3.32 -10.08
N PHE A 24 -11.02 -2.96 -8.88
CA PHE A 24 -10.20 -2.30 -7.87
C PHE A 24 -9.65 -3.27 -6.81
N THR A 25 -10.11 -4.51 -6.80
CA THR A 25 -9.56 -5.54 -5.91
C THR A 25 -8.14 -5.88 -6.35
N VAL A 26 -7.21 -5.83 -5.39
CA VAL A 26 -5.84 -6.28 -5.60
C VAL A 26 -5.72 -7.67 -4.96
N GLU A 27 -5.26 -8.67 -5.72
CA GLU A 27 -5.16 -10.08 -5.30
C GLU A 27 -3.99 -10.37 -4.35
N ASP A 28 -3.82 -9.53 -3.34
CA ASP A 28 -2.71 -9.58 -2.40
C ASP A 28 -3.14 -9.83 -0.95
N GLU A 29 -4.41 -10.20 -0.72
CA GLU A 29 -4.88 -10.60 0.60
C GLU A 29 -4.05 -11.76 1.16
N GLY A 30 -3.37 -11.51 2.29
CA GLY A 30 -2.56 -12.50 3.00
C GLY A 30 -1.11 -12.65 2.52
N LYS A 31 -0.64 -11.84 1.56
CA LYS A 31 0.76 -11.83 1.14
C LYS A 31 1.50 -10.65 1.78
N ASP A 32 2.71 -10.91 2.28
CA ASP A 32 3.65 -9.85 2.65
C ASP A 32 4.16 -9.17 1.37
N ILE A 33 3.61 -8.01 1.02
CA ILE A 33 4.03 -7.25 -0.17
C ILE A 33 5.27 -6.45 0.20
N ARG A 34 6.31 -6.44 -0.64
CA ARG A 34 7.42 -5.51 -0.41
C ARG A 34 6.93 -4.08 -0.62
N LEU A 35 7.18 -3.17 0.31
CA LEU A 35 6.67 -1.79 0.23
C LEU A 35 7.01 -1.12 -1.11
N ARG A 36 8.24 -1.28 -1.61
CA ARG A 36 8.66 -0.76 -2.92
C ARG A 36 7.89 -1.32 -4.12
N ASP A 37 7.33 -2.53 -3.97
CA ASP A 37 6.61 -3.25 -5.01
C ASP A 37 5.09 -3.08 -4.83
N ALA A 38 4.65 -2.12 -3.98
CA ALA A 38 3.25 -1.82 -3.75
C ALA A 38 2.55 -1.39 -5.05
N ALA A 39 1.44 -2.06 -5.34
CA ALA A 39 0.61 -1.85 -6.51
C ALA A 39 -0.83 -1.55 -6.07
N PRO A 40 -1.14 -0.29 -5.70
CA PRO A 40 -2.50 0.07 -5.29
C PRO A 40 -3.48 0.00 -6.48
N PRO A 41 -4.80 -0.05 -6.21
CA PRO A 41 -5.83 -0.16 -7.24
C PRO A 41 -5.70 0.88 -8.37
N GLU A 42 -5.69 0.41 -9.61
CA GLU A 42 -5.57 1.29 -10.77
C GLU A 42 -6.80 2.19 -10.94
N LYS A 43 -6.55 3.43 -11.38
CA LYS A 43 -7.60 4.41 -11.67
C LYS A 43 -8.03 4.45 -13.14
N ALA A 44 -7.55 3.52 -13.98
CA ALA A 44 -7.73 3.58 -15.43
C ALA A 44 -9.20 3.68 -15.84
N ILE A 45 -10.09 2.91 -15.19
CA ILE A 45 -11.54 2.94 -15.44
C ILE A 45 -12.15 4.33 -15.20
N LEU A 46 -11.67 5.06 -14.19
CA LEU A 46 -12.14 6.41 -13.89
C LEU A 46 -11.82 7.42 -15.01
N LEU A 47 -10.83 7.12 -15.85
CA LEU A 47 -10.39 7.98 -16.94
C LEU A 47 -11.08 7.66 -18.28
N THR A 48 -11.92 6.62 -18.33
CA THR A 48 -12.56 6.19 -19.58
C THR A 48 -13.69 7.11 -20.01
N CYS A 49 -14.63 7.44 -19.11
CA CYS A 49 -15.75 8.33 -19.40
C CYS A 49 -16.31 8.99 -18.13
N LYS A 50 -17.10 10.06 -18.31
CA LYS A 50 -17.73 10.80 -17.21
C LYS A 50 -18.63 9.91 -16.34
N GLN A 51 -19.37 8.99 -16.95
CA GLN A 51 -20.28 8.11 -16.22
C GLN A 51 -19.52 7.14 -15.30
N ALA A 52 -18.51 6.44 -15.82
CA ALA A 52 -17.64 5.57 -15.02
C ALA A 52 -16.97 6.36 -13.88
N HIS A 53 -16.48 7.57 -14.16
CA HIS A 53 -15.93 8.45 -13.14
C HIS A 53 -16.96 8.75 -12.03
N THR A 54 -18.18 9.18 -12.38
CA THR A 54 -19.20 9.54 -11.39
C THR A 54 -19.66 8.37 -10.53
N GLU A 55 -19.74 7.17 -11.10
CA GLU A 55 -20.18 5.97 -10.39
C GLU A 55 -19.06 5.39 -9.52
N ALA A 56 -17.84 5.28 -10.04
CA ALA A 56 -16.77 4.50 -9.43
C ALA A 56 -15.76 5.32 -8.61
N ALA A 57 -15.70 6.66 -8.74
CA ALA A 57 -14.65 7.44 -8.08
C ALA A 57 -14.66 7.33 -6.55
N LYS A 58 -15.85 7.32 -5.94
CA LYS A 58 -15.98 7.14 -4.47
C LYS A 58 -15.51 5.74 -4.05
N LEU A 59 -15.86 4.73 -4.84
CA LEU A 59 -15.48 3.35 -4.57
C LEU A 59 -13.97 3.15 -4.71
N HIS A 60 -13.37 3.66 -5.79
CA HIS A 60 -11.91 3.66 -5.98
C HIS A 60 -11.19 4.28 -4.79
N LYS A 61 -11.65 5.45 -4.31
CA LYS A 61 -11.05 6.11 -3.15
C LYS A 61 -11.09 5.26 -1.89
N ILE A 62 -12.20 4.53 -1.66
CA ILE A 62 -12.34 3.63 -0.51
C ILE A 62 -11.38 2.45 -0.64
N MET A 63 -11.38 1.77 -1.78
CA MET A 63 -10.53 0.60 -2.03
C MET A 63 -9.04 0.96 -2.01
N TYR A 64 -8.68 2.11 -2.59
CA TYR A 64 -7.31 2.61 -2.57
C TYR A 64 -6.80 2.86 -1.16
N ARG A 65 -7.62 3.46 -0.30
CA ARG A 65 -7.26 3.67 1.12
C ARG A 65 -7.21 2.35 1.87
N ASP A 66 -8.16 1.46 1.61
CA ASP A 66 -8.22 0.15 2.24
C ASP A 66 -7.02 -0.74 1.88
N TYR A 67 -6.51 -0.63 0.65
CA TYR A 67 -5.27 -1.29 0.23
C TYR A 67 -4.11 -0.90 1.16
N TRP A 68 -3.77 0.39 1.25
CA TRP A 68 -2.67 0.83 2.10
C TRP A 68 -2.89 0.46 3.57
N ARG A 69 -4.13 0.47 4.02
CA ARG A 69 -4.49 0.15 5.40
C ARG A 69 -4.35 -1.32 5.75
N LYS A 70 -4.97 -2.20 4.96
CA LYS A 70 -5.13 -3.62 5.29
C LYS A 70 -3.98 -4.49 4.78
N THR A 71 -3.22 -4.01 3.80
CA THR A 71 -2.08 -4.76 3.25
C THR A 71 -0.93 -4.79 4.24
N THR A 72 -0.36 -5.98 4.45
CA THR A 72 0.89 -6.16 5.19
C THR A 72 2.06 -5.86 4.27
N PHE A 73 2.72 -4.73 4.50
CA PHE A 73 3.92 -4.38 3.76
C PHE A 73 5.17 -4.91 4.45
N SER A 74 6.21 -5.16 3.68
CA SER A 74 7.51 -5.60 4.17
C SER A 74 8.65 -4.77 3.58
N VAL A 75 9.66 -4.49 4.40
CA VAL A 75 10.93 -3.89 3.96
C VAL A 75 12.03 -4.89 4.30
N GLN A 76 12.79 -5.29 3.29
CA GLN A 76 13.86 -6.27 3.44
C GLN A 76 15.22 -5.58 3.37
N GLN A 77 16.03 -5.77 4.40
CA GLN A 77 17.42 -5.31 4.43
C GLN A 77 18.36 -6.51 4.34
N HIS A 78 19.21 -6.50 3.31
CA HIS A 78 20.29 -7.46 3.12
C HIS A 78 21.61 -6.70 3.33
N ARG A 79 22.37 -7.03 4.40
CA ARG A 79 23.68 -6.45 4.85
C ARG A 79 23.61 -5.36 5.94
N HIS A 80 24.05 -5.68 7.16
CA HIS A 80 25.42 -5.50 7.72
C HIS A 80 25.29 -5.50 9.26
N PRO A 81 26.01 -6.34 10.03
CA PRO A 81 25.79 -6.56 11.47
C PRO A 81 26.20 -5.39 12.40
N ARG A 82 26.45 -4.19 11.84
CA ARG A 82 27.03 -3.05 12.59
C ARG A 82 26.45 -1.69 12.19
N LEU A 83 25.39 -1.62 11.38
CA LEU A 83 24.89 -0.32 10.88
C LEU A 83 23.47 -0.02 11.34
N VAL A 84 23.40 1.11 12.06
CA VAL A 84 22.26 2.00 12.27
C VAL A 84 21.76 2.55 10.91
N LEU A 85 21.22 1.67 10.06
CA LEU A 85 20.78 1.99 8.68
C LEU A 85 19.31 1.70 8.42
N THR A 86 18.51 1.56 9.46
CA THR A 86 17.08 1.36 9.30
C THR A 86 16.34 2.62 8.83
N ARG A 87 16.84 3.82 9.16
CA ARG A 87 16.24 5.09 8.72
C ARG A 87 16.36 5.30 7.20
N ARG A 88 17.58 5.33 6.67
CA ARG A 88 17.84 5.66 5.26
C ARG A 88 17.19 4.66 4.30
N ILE A 89 17.17 3.38 4.67
CA ILE A 89 16.55 2.34 3.86
C ILE A 89 15.03 2.46 3.90
N LEU A 90 14.44 2.72 5.08
CA LEU A 90 13.01 2.98 5.17
C LEU A 90 12.63 4.24 4.40
N GLU A 91 13.42 5.31 4.51
CA GLU A 91 13.27 6.55 3.72
C GLU A 91 13.31 6.23 2.22
N ASP A 92 14.32 5.50 1.72
CA ASP A 92 14.42 5.13 0.30
C ASP A 92 13.19 4.33 -0.18
N HIS A 93 12.61 3.46 0.66
CA HIS A 93 11.42 2.67 0.29
C HIS A 93 10.11 3.46 0.43
N VAL A 94 10.07 4.47 1.31
CA VAL A 94 8.92 5.33 1.57
C VAL A 94 8.85 6.50 0.59
N GLU A 95 9.99 7.08 0.19
CA GLU A 95 10.09 8.23 -0.71
C GLU A 95 9.57 7.94 -2.13
N ILE A 96 9.58 6.68 -2.55
CA ILE A 96 9.02 6.24 -3.83
C ILE A 96 7.48 6.42 -3.82
N HIS A 97 6.86 6.41 -2.65
CA HIS A 97 5.41 6.51 -2.46
C HIS A 97 5.00 7.89 -1.99
N ARG A 98 3.72 8.22 -2.20
CA ARG A 98 3.21 9.51 -1.71
C ARG A 98 3.17 9.47 -0.18
N PRO A 99 3.54 10.55 0.51
CA PRO A 99 3.50 10.59 1.97
C PRO A 99 2.11 10.29 2.54
N VAL A 100 1.07 10.74 1.84
CA VAL A 100 -0.33 10.46 2.20
C VAL A 100 -0.68 8.97 2.11
N ASP A 101 -0.06 8.21 1.22
CA ASP A 101 -0.35 6.79 1.01
C ASP A 101 0.29 5.96 2.12
N VAL A 102 1.57 6.22 2.39
CA VAL A 102 2.34 5.58 3.47
C VAL A 102 1.72 5.86 4.85
N ASN A 103 1.12 7.04 5.04
CA ASN A 103 0.39 7.39 6.27
C ASN A 103 -0.80 6.49 6.59
N HIS A 104 -1.31 5.71 5.62
CA HIS A 104 -2.42 4.80 5.86
C HIS A 104 -1.97 3.39 6.23
N ILE A 105 -0.67 3.08 6.20
CA ILE A 105 -0.15 1.73 6.46
C ILE A 105 -0.30 1.32 7.92
N GLU A 106 -1.17 0.36 8.23
CA GLU A 106 -1.33 -0.17 9.60
C GLU A 106 -0.38 -1.35 9.90
N HIS A 107 0.03 -2.09 8.86
CA HIS A 107 0.84 -3.29 9.03
C HIS A 107 2.15 -3.19 8.23
N LEU A 108 3.27 -3.01 8.93
CA LEU A 108 4.60 -2.98 8.33
C LEU A 108 5.53 -3.98 9.04
N THR A 109 6.17 -4.85 8.26
CA THR A 109 7.14 -5.82 8.75
C THR A 109 8.54 -5.47 8.26
N LEU A 110 9.46 -5.21 9.18
CA LEU A 110 10.88 -5.07 8.86
C LEU A 110 11.54 -6.43 8.94
N THR A 111 12.18 -6.87 7.87
CA THR A 111 12.92 -8.14 7.83
C THR A 111 14.40 -7.86 7.65
N LEU A 112 15.18 -8.15 8.69
CA LEU A 112 16.62 -8.04 8.71
C LEU A 112 17.23 -9.41 8.39
N LYS A 113 17.95 -9.50 7.27
CA LYS A 113 18.65 -10.73 6.88
C LYS A 113 20.15 -10.60 7.13
N TYR A 114 20.62 -11.41 8.07
CA TYR A 114 22.03 -11.61 8.39
C TYR A 114 22.55 -12.86 7.69
N ALA A 115 23.88 -13.03 7.62
CA ALA A 115 24.50 -14.20 7.00
C ALA A 115 24.06 -15.54 7.64
N HIS A 116 23.63 -15.53 8.90
CA HIS A 116 23.27 -16.73 9.66
C HIS A 116 21.91 -16.66 10.37
N ALA A 117 21.17 -15.55 10.24
CA ALA A 117 19.91 -15.35 10.96
C ALA A 117 18.97 -14.44 10.16
N THR A 118 17.66 -14.60 10.36
CA THR A 118 16.64 -13.67 9.88
C THR A 118 15.83 -13.20 11.08
N GLU A 119 15.73 -11.90 11.25
CA GLU A 119 14.93 -11.26 12.29
C GLU A 119 13.77 -10.51 11.65
N ARG A 120 12.58 -10.63 12.24
CA ARG A 120 11.37 -9.95 11.78
C ARG A 120 10.82 -9.09 12.89
N LEU A 121 10.69 -7.80 12.63
CA LEU A 121 10.06 -6.85 13.54
C LEU A 121 8.72 -6.43 12.91
N HIS A 122 7.63 -6.69 13.62
CA HIS A 122 6.30 -6.25 13.23
C HIS A 122 6.00 -4.90 13.85
N LEU A 123 5.58 -3.94 13.02
CA LEU A 123 5.18 -2.59 13.40
C LEU A 123 3.68 -2.45 13.11
N GLU A 124 2.90 -2.17 14.16
CA GLU A 124 1.42 -2.14 14.11
C GLU A 124 0.81 -0.73 14.15
N ASP A 125 1.55 0.31 13.74
CA ASP A 125 1.01 1.69 13.69
C ASP A 125 1.65 2.55 12.60
N SER A 126 0.80 3.11 11.72
CA SER A 126 1.14 4.10 10.69
C SER A 126 1.85 5.34 11.23
N ARG A 127 1.45 5.82 12.41
CA ARG A 127 2.11 6.94 13.10
C ARG A 127 3.47 6.52 13.65
N GLY A 128 3.61 5.24 14.00
CA GLY A 128 4.88 4.60 14.29
C GLY A 128 5.82 4.73 13.10
N ILE A 129 5.42 4.33 11.89
CA ILE A 129 6.29 4.27 10.70
C ILE A 129 6.99 5.62 10.40
N TRP A 130 6.24 6.73 10.45
CA TRP A 130 6.84 8.06 10.28
C TRP A 130 7.62 8.54 11.50
N ARG A 131 7.25 8.14 12.73
CA ARG A 131 8.07 8.37 13.93
C ARG A 131 9.40 7.60 13.86
N PHE A 132 9.39 6.36 13.36
CA PHE A 132 10.58 5.55 13.08
C PHE A 132 11.46 6.20 12.01
N ALA A 133 10.87 6.81 10.98
CA ALA A 133 11.62 7.50 9.94
C ALA A 133 12.19 8.87 10.39
N ARG A 134 11.49 9.63 11.25
CA ARG A 134 11.86 11.03 11.58
C ARG A 134 12.50 11.27 12.94
N GLU A 135 12.15 10.53 13.98
CA GLU A 135 12.63 10.78 15.35
C GLU A 135 13.52 9.64 15.83
N GLY A 136 14.49 9.95 16.72
CA GLY A 136 15.53 9.05 17.26
C GLY A 136 15.04 7.85 18.07
N PHE A 137 13.89 7.27 17.71
CA PHE A 137 13.35 6.04 18.26
C PHE A 137 14.30 4.83 18.06
N TRP A 138 15.21 4.91 17.09
CA TRP A 138 16.28 3.92 16.90
C TRP A 138 17.14 3.75 18.15
N ASP A 139 17.33 4.80 18.95
CA ASP A 139 18.15 4.73 20.16
C ASP A 139 17.57 3.80 21.25
N ARG A 140 16.26 3.53 21.22
CA ARG A 140 15.60 2.60 22.16
C ARG A 140 15.74 1.12 21.78
N TYR A 141 15.95 0.82 20.49
CA TYR A 141 16.10 -0.55 19.99
C TYR A 141 17.56 -0.91 19.67
N VAL A 142 18.48 0.07 19.71
CA VAL A 142 19.92 -0.08 19.50
C VAL A 142 20.70 -0.34 20.82
N ALA A 143 20.00 -0.39 21.97
CA ALA A 143 20.61 -0.63 23.28
C ALA A 143 20.73 -2.13 23.67
N ILE A 144 21.00 -3.03 22.71
CA ILE A 144 21.38 -4.43 22.96
C ILE A 144 22.73 -4.71 22.30
#